data_AF-A0A6D2K0V6-F1
#
_entry.id   AF-A0A6D2K0V6-F1
#
_cell.length_a   1.000
_cell.length_b   1.000
_cell.length_c   1.000
_cell.angle_alpha   90.00
_cell.angle_beta   90.00
_cell.angle_gamma   90.00
#
_symmetry.space_group_name_H-M   'P 1'
#
loop_
_entity.id
_entity.type
_entity.pdbx_description
1 polymer ?
#
loop_
_entity_poly.entity_id
_entity_poly.type
_entity_poly.pdbx_seq_one_letter_code
_entity_poly.pdbx_strand_id
1 'polypeptide(L)'
;MQIMVCLASVYGAWTIRDRKWYFEVEKTRGGRMFYLQDDCKHEELVEMVVNDYMLQVNGELLELSYPLPAAMMEKLPTDSPPMYVTNDRQVGSLVELCKEHVVRLCVSTRVGMGRNYNEPIHECVQEEKSEEVDKEHVEEEFGDEGWDDNDYDDVNWNDKA
;
A
#
# COMPACT_ATOMS: atom_id res chain seq x y z
N MET A 1 -37.51 -6.04 -0.88
CA MET A 1 -37.33 -4.58 -1.12
C MET A 1 -35.83 -4.42 -1.21
N GLN A 2 -35.27 -4.28 -2.43
CA GLN A 2 -33.81 -4.25 -2.60
C GLN A 2 -33.23 -3.12 -1.75
N ILE A 3 -32.29 -3.45 -0.86
CA ILE A 3 -31.48 -2.44 -0.19
C ILE A 3 -30.29 -2.15 -1.11
N MET A 4 -30.07 -0.87 -1.39
CA MET A 4 -28.93 -0.40 -2.18
C MET A 4 -27.99 0.40 -1.28
N VAL A 5 -26.76 -0.06 -1.12
CA VAL A 5 -25.72 0.64 -0.34
C VAL A 5 -24.73 1.34 -1.26
N CYS A 6 -24.22 2.50 -0.82
CA CYS A 6 -23.21 3.25 -1.57
C CYS A 6 -21.81 2.96 -0.99
N LEU A 7 -20.91 2.46 -1.83
CA LEU A 7 -19.56 2.05 -1.45
C LEU A 7 -18.53 2.99 -2.12
N ALA A 8 -17.85 3.79 -1.30
CA ALA A 8 -16.71 4.58 -1.77
C ALA A 8 -15.53 3.66 -2.07
N SER A 9 -14.81 3.91 -3.16
CA SER A 9 -13.66 3.12 -3.60
C SER A 9 -12.46 4.00 -3.95
N VAL A 10 -11.26 3.48 -3.71
CA VAL A 10 -9.98 4.05 -4.15
C VAL A 10 -9.06 2.96 -4.71
N TYR A 11 -8.26 3.31 -5.71
CA TYR A 11 -7.16 2.48 -6.19
C TYR A 11 -5.86 2.80 -5.45
N GLY A 12 -4.98 1.82 -5.25
CA GLY A 12 -3.72 2.02 -4.54
C GLY A 12 -3.07 0.72 -4.06
N ALA A 13 -2.21 0.80 -3.05
CA ALA A 13 -1.55 -0.35 -2.43
C ALA A 13 -1.56 -0.26 -0.90
N TRP A 14 -1.60 -1.42 -0.23
CA TRP A 14 -1.40 -1.52 1.22
C TRP A 14 0.08 -1.53 1.58
N THR A 15 0.46 -0.72 2.57
CA THR A 15 1.79 -0.72 3.20
C THR A 15 1.67 -0.82 4.70
N ILE A 16 2.74 -1.29 5.36
CA ILE A 16 2.85 -1.32 6.82
C ILE A 16 3.83 -0.23 7.25
N ARG A 17 3.44 0.59 8.21
CA ARG A 17 4.29 1.59 8.87
C ARG A 17 4.00 1.53 10.37
N ASP A 18 5.01 1.52 11.24
CA ASP A 18 4.84 1.50 12.70
C ASP A 18 3.86 0.43 13.24
N ARG A 19 3.92 -0.79 12.67
CA ARG A 19 2.97 -1.91 12.92
C ARG A 19 1.49 -1.54 12.72
N LYS A 20 1.20 -0.68 11.74
CA LYS A 20 -0.15 -0.31 11.30
C LYS A 20 -0.26 -0.38 9.77
N TRP A 21 -1.43 -0.76 9.29
CA TRP A 21 -1.76 -0.82 7.87
C TRP A 21 -2.24 0.54 7.35
N TYR A 22 -1.62 1.00 6.27
CA TYR A 22 -1.99 2.21 5.54
C TYR A 22 -2.28 1.86 4.09
N PHE A 23 -3.25 2.53 3.46
CA PHE A 23 -3.53 2.36 2.05
C PHE A 23 -3.15 3.61 1.26
N GLU A 24 -2.11 3.47 0.45
CA GLU A 24 -1.51 4.55 -0.33
C GLU A 24 -2.24 4.67 -1.67
N VAL A 25 -3.07 5.72 -1.78
CA VAL A 25 -3.98 5.92 -2.91
C VAL A 25 -3.22 6.42 -4.15
N GLU A 26 -3.44 5.75 -5.29
CA GLU A 26 -2.89 6.18 -6.58
C GLU A 26 -3.65 7.42 -7.09
N LYS A 27 -3.11 8.60 -6.78
CA LYS A 27 -3.76 9.91 -6.99
C LYS A 27 -4.22 10.15 -8.44
N THR A 28 -3.57 9.51 -9.41
CA THR A 28 -3.85 9.57 -10.85
C THR A 28 -5.19 8.94 -11.26
N ARG A 29 -5.67 7.89 -10.57
CA ARG A 29 -6.93 7.21 -10.94
C ARG A 29 -8.17 7.80 -10.26
N GLY A 30 -7.97 8.52 -9.15
CA GLY A 30 -9.04 9.04 -8.32
C GLY A 30 -9.86 7.96 -7.60
N GLY A 31 -10.99 8.37 -7.02
CA GLY A 31 -11.96 7.47 -6.41
C GLY A 31 -13.06 7.02 -7.37
N ARG A 32 -13.87 6.04 -6.93
CA ARG A 32 -15.15 5.63 -7.57
C ARG A 32 -16.22 5.48 -6.50
N MET A 33 -17.49 5.51 -6.91
CA MET A 33 -18.64 5.33 -6.03
C MET A 33 -19.53 4.23 -6.62
N PHE A 34 -19.50 3.04 -6.01
CA PHE A 34 -20.32 1.92 -6.44
C PHE A 34 -21.65 1.90 -5.69
N TYR A 35 -22.67 1.30 -6.30
CA TYR A 35 -23.98 1.07 -5.70
C TYR A 35 -24.25 -0.43 -5.69
N LEU A 36 -24.17 -1.06 -4.51
CA LEU A 36 -24.33 -2.51 -4.38
C LEU A 36 -25.75 -2.85 -3.91
N GLN A 37 -26.35 -3.88 -4.51
CA GLN A 37 -27.61 -4.47 -4.05
C GLN A 37 -27.34 -5.52 -2.96
N ASP A 38 -28.35 -5.86 -2.14
CA ASP A 38 -28.19 -6.83 -1.04
C ASP A 38 -27.85 -8.26 -1.49
N ASP A 39 -28.14 -8.60 -2.74
CA ASP A 39 -27.83 -9.86 -3.40
C ASP A 39 -26.58 -9.80 -4.30
N CYS A 40 -25.81 -8.70 -4.31
CA CYS A 40 -24.67 -8.50 -5.20
C CYS A 40 -23.58 -9.59 -5.04
N LYS A 41 -23.06 -10.07 -6.18
CA LYS A 41 -22.07 -11.14 -6.29
C LYS A 41 -20.64 -10.62 -6.33
N HIS A 42 -19.68 -11.49 -6.03
CA HIS A 42 -18.26 -11.18 -6.13
C HIS A 42 -17.84 -10.85 -7.57
N GLU A 43 -18.38 -11.59 -8.54
CA GLU A 43 -18.15 -11.38 -9.97
C GLU A 43 -18.64 -9.99 -10.43
N GLU A 44 -19.87 -9.61 -10.07
CA GLU A 44 -20.44 -8.28 -10.37
C GLU A 44 -19.63 -7.13 -9.74
N LEU A 45 -19.16 -7.30 -8.50
CA LEU A 45 -18.30 -6.32 -7.84
C LEU A 45 -16.92 -6.22 -8.53
N VAL A 46 -16.37 -7.34 -8.98
CA VAL A 46 -15.13 -7.37 -9.77
C VAL A 46 -15.33 -6.69 -11.13
N GLU A 47 -16.42 -6.97 -11.84
CA GLU A 47 -16.74 -6.31 -13.12
C GLU A 47 -16.88 -4.78 -12.96
N MET A 48 -17.63 -4.31 -11.94
CA MET A 48 -17.74 -2.88 -11.65
C MET A 48 -16.36 -2.24 -11.40
N VAL A 49 -15.51 -2.89 -10.60
CA VAL A 49 -14.15 -2.39 -10.31
C VAL A 49 -13.26 -2.38 -11.55
N VAL A 50 -13.26 -3.45 -12.35
CA VAL A 50 -12.45 -3.57 -13.56
C VAL A 50 -12.85 -2.53 -14.60
N ASN A 51 -14.16 -2.34 -14.82
CA ASN A 51 -14.67 -1.38 -15.80
C ASN A 51 -14.40 0.07 -15.37
N ASP A 52 -14.77 0.47 -14.15
CA ASP A 52 -14.67 1.87 -13.72
C ASP A 52 -13.22 2.35 -13.56
N TYR A 53 -12.29 1.47 -13.18
CA TYR A 53 -10.86 1.78 -13.12
C TYR A 53 -10.09 1.42 -14.41
N MET A 54 -10.78 0.90 -15.44
CA MET A 54 -10.23 0.51 -16.75
C MET A 54 -9.05 -0.48 -16.64
N LEU A 55 -9.16 -1.46 -15.73
CA LEU A 55 -8.07 -2.36 -15.36
C LEU A 55 -7.79 -3.42 -16.42
N GLN A 56 -6.50 -3.61 -16.75
CA GLN A 56 -6.03 -4.68 -17.62
C GLN A 56 -5.57 -5.87 -16.77
N VAL A 57 -6.51 -6.66 -16.26
CA VAL A 57 -6.29 -7.86 -15.39
C VAL A 57 -5.61 -9.05 -16.11
N ASN A 58 -4.85 -8.78 -17.19
CA ASN A 58 -4.19 -9.76 -18.04
C ASN A 58 -2.88 -10.26 -17.40
N GLY A 59 -3.01 -11.09 -16.35
CA GLY A 59 -1.88 -11.60 -15.56
C GLY A 59 -1.62 -10.85 -14.25
N GLU A 60 -2.39 -9.80 -13.97
CA GLU A 60 -2.43 -9.16 -12.64
C GLU A 60 -3.53 -9.78 -11.77
N LEU A 61 -3.24 -10.03 -10.49
CA LEU A 61 -4.23 -10.41 -9.50
C LEU A 61 -4.93 -9.16 -8.97
N LEU A 62 -6.24 -9.05 -9.17
CA LEU A 62 -7.07 -8.04 -8.53
C LEU A 62 -7.33 -8.41 -7.07
N GLU A 63 -7.07 -7.47 -6.16
CA GLU A 63 -7.37 -7.59 -4.74
C GLU A 63 -8.39 -6.54 -4.32
N LEU A 64 -9.53 -7.01 -3.81
CA LEU A 64 -10.58 -6.19 -3.21
C LEU A 64 -10.48 -6.30 -1.69
N SER A 65 -10.40 -5.17 -1.00
CA SER A 65 -10.16 -5.13 0.45
C SER A 65 -10.74 -3.88 1.12
N TYR A 66 -10.85 -3.86 2.44
CA TYR A 66 -11.23 -2.66 3.20
C TYR A 66 -10.65 -2.65 4.62
N PRO A 67 -10.31 -1.48 5.20
CA PRO A 67 -10.07 -1.36 6.63
C PRO A 67 -11.39 -1.53 7.40
N LEU A 68 -11.34 -2.16 8.59
CA LEU A 68 -12.50 -2.15 9.48
C LEU A 68 -12.79 -0.72 9.98
N PRO A 69 -14.07 -0.39 10.26
CA PRO A 69 -14.46 0.87 10.90
C PRO A 69 -13.68 1.15 12.19
N ALA A 70 -13.41 2.43 12.47
CA ALA A 70 -12.58 2.83 13.61
C ALA A 70 -13.06 2.26 14.96
N ALA A 71 -14.37 2.27 15.22
CA ALA A 71 -15.00 1.72 16.42
C ALA A 71 -14.91 0.18 16.57
N MET A 72 -14.45 -0.52 15.51
CA MET A 72 -14.04 -1.93 15.55
C MET A 72 -12.52 -2.05 15.74
N MET A 73 -11.73 -1.25 15.02
CA MET A 73 -10.26 -1.22 15.12
C MET A 73 -9.75 -0.89 16.52
N GLU A 74 -10.44 -0.05 17.29
CA GLU A 74 -10.14 0.25 18.70
C GLU A 74 -10.11 -0.98 19.61
N LYS A 75 -10.71 -2.10 19.19
CA LYS A 75 -10.82 -3.36 19.96
C LYS A 75 -9.88 -4.45 19.45
N LEU A 76 -9.00 -4.12 18.50
CA LEU A 76 -8.15 -5.07 17.78
C LEU A 76 -6.66 -4.69 17.88
N PRO A 77 -5.72 -5.63 17.67
CA PRO A 77 -4.31 -5.32 17.53
C PRO A 77 -4.03 -4.29 16.42
N THR A 78 -3.06 -3.41 16.61
CA THR A 78 -2.76 -2.31 15.66
C THR A 78 -2.30 -2.81 14.28
N ASP A 79 -1.73 -4.00 14.23
CA ASP A 79 -1.25 -4.72 13.05
C ASP A 79 -2.32 -5.61 12.39
N SER A 80 -3.58 -5.56 12.85
CA SER A 80 -4.69 -6.28 12.24
C SER A 80 -4.82 -5.96 10.74
N PRO A 81 -4.82 -6.97 9.86
CA PRO A 81 -4.82 -6.76 8.41
C PRO A 81 -6.14 -6.20 7.89
N PRO A 82 -6.16 -5.60 6.69
CA PRO A 82 -7.39 -5.26 6.00
C PRO A 82 -8.22 -6.51 5.69
N MET A 83 -9.54 -6.35 5.67
CA MET A 83 -10.48 -7.42 5.34
C MET A 83 -10.55 -7.58 3.82
N TYR A 84 -10.20 -8.76 3.30
CA TYR A 84 -10.29 -9.08 1.88
C TYR A 84 -11.69 -9.59 1.48
N VAL A 85 -12.06 -9.32 0.23
CA VAL A 85 -13.35 -9.72 -0.37
C VAL A 85 -13.06 -10.61 -1.58
N THR A 86 -13.21 -11.92 -1.41
CA THR A 86 -12.84 -12.94 -2.42
C THR A 86 -13.97 -13.91 -2.78
N ASN A 87 -15.20 -13.66 -2.29
CA ASN A 87 -16.39 -14.49 -2.51
C ASN A 87 -17.67 -13.76 -2.07
N ASP A 88 -18.83 -14.21 -2.57
CA ASP A 88 -20.15 -13.61 -2.31
C ASP A 88 -20.48 -13.41 -0.83
N ARG A 89 -20.09 -14.35 0.04
CA ARG A 89 -20.34 -14.23 1.49
C ARG A 89 -19.62 -13.01 2.08
N GLN A 90 -18.45 -12.66 1.57
CA GLN A 90 -17.71 -11.45 1.97
C GLN A 90 -18.26 -10.19 1.30
N VAL A 91 -18.86 -10.27 0.11
CA VAL A 91 -19.62 -9.15 -0.49
C VAL A 91 -20.85 -8.85 0.37
N GLY A 92 -21.67 -9.86 0.69
CA GLY A 92 -22.80 -9.69 1.62
C GLY A 92 -22.37 -9.16 2.99
N SER A 93 -21.25 -9.65 3.55
CA SER A 93 -20.69 -9.11 4.79
C SER A 93 -20.31 -7.63 4.69
N LEU A 94 -19.72 -7.21 3.56
CA LEU A 94 -19.41 -5.80 3.27
C LEU A 94 -20.68 -4.97 3.07
N VAL A 95 -21.69 -5.51 2.38
CA VAL A 95 -22.96 -4.81 2.13
C VAL A 95 -23.73 -4.57 3.44
N GLU A 96 -23.80 -5.54 4.36
CA GLU A 96 -24.35 -5.30 5.70
C GLU A 96 -23.54 -4.23 6.45
N LEU A 97 -22.20 -4.32 6.45
CA LEU A 97 -21.33 -3.34 7.11
C LEU A 97 -21.53 -1.90 6.57
N CYS A 98 -21.78 -1.76 5.27
CA CYS A 98 -22.08 -0.48 4.61
C CYS A 98 -23.45 0.12 4.97
N LYS A 99 -24.37 -0.62 5.61
CA LYS A 99 -25.65 -0.08 6.10
C LYS A 99 -25.47 0.71 7.40
N GLU A 100 -24.49 0.34 8.23
CA GLU A 100 -24.22 0.96 9.54
C GLU A 100 -22.99 1.88 9.53
N HIS A 101 -22.03 1.65 8.62
CA HIS A 101 -20.72 2.31 8.62
C HIS A 101 -20.29 2.78 7.24
N VAL A 102 -19.60 3.93 7.19
CA VAL A 102 -18.94 4.40 5.96
C VAL A 102 -17.66 3.57 5.74
N VAL A 103 -17.76 2.58 4.85
CA VAL A 103 -16.62 1.75 4.43
C VAL A 103 -16.01 2.30 3.15
N ARG A 104 -14.68 2.20 3.01
CA ARG A 104 -13.96 2.54 1.78
C ARG A 104 -13.27 1.32 1.20
N LEU A 105 -13.76 0.83 0.07
CA LEU A 105 -13.12 -0.21 -0.73
C LEU A 105 -11.73 0.28 -1.17
N CYS A 106 -10.75 -0.59 -1.00
CA CYS A 106 -9.35 -0.40 -1.32
C CYS A 106 -9.00 -1.44 -2.38
N VAL A 107 -8.85 -0.96 -3.62
CA VAL A 107 -8.60 -1.77 -4.82
C VAL A 107 -7.11 -1.74 -5.12
N SER A 108 -6.50 -2.93 -5.18
CA SER A 108 -5.12 -3.10 -5.63
C SER A 108 -5.07 -4.09 -6.77
N THR A 109 -4.06 -3.97 -7.64
CA THR A 109 -3.59 -5.11 -8.42
C THR A 109 -2.18 -5.48 -7.96
N ARG A 110 -1.81 -6.75 -8.15
CA ARG A 110 -0.43 -7.21 -8.04
C ARG A 110 -0.04 -7.90 -9.33
N VAL A 111 1.11 -7.53 -9.90
CA VAL A 111 1.71 -8.25 -11.03
C VAL A 111 1.96 -9.69 -10.59
N GLY A 112 1.29 -10.64 -11.22
CA GLY A 112 1.43 -12.05 -10.89
C GLY A 112 2.69 -12.63 -11.52
N MET A 113 3.68 -12.99 -10.69
CA MET A 113 4.33 -14.28 -10.93
C MET A 113 3.23 -15.34 -10.79
N GLY A 114 2.77 -15.88 -11.92
CA GLY A 114 1.51 -16.61 -12.00
C GLY A 114 1.46 -17.78 -11.03
N ARG A 115 0.57 -17.71 -10.02
CA ARG A 115 0.44 -18.74 -8.97
C ARG A 115 0.04 -20.09 -9.57
N ASN A 116 1.03 -20.96 -9.76
CA ASN A 116 0.82 -22.38 -9.94
C ASN A 116 0.44 -22.99 -8.59
N TYR A 117 -0.84 -23.33 -8.40
CA TYR A 117 -1.37 -23.91 -7.15
C TYR A 117 -0.77 -25.28 -6.77
N ASN A 118 0.13 -25.84 -7.60
CA ASN A 118 0.85 -27.08 -7.34
C ASN A 118 2.24 -26.88 -6.69
N GLU A 119 2.74 -25.65 -6.57
CA GLU A 119 4.02 -25.37 -5.92
C GLU A 119 3.83 -25.06 -4.42
N PRO A 120 4.73 -25.51 -3.53
CA PRO A 120 4.67 -25.21 -2.11
C PRO A 120 4.72 -23.69 -1.86
N ILE A 121 4.02 -23.25 -0.80
CA ILE A 121 4.14 -21.87 -0.32
C ILE A 121 5.56 -21.70 0.21
N HIS A 122 6.41 -21.01 -0.54
CA HIS A 122 7.69 -20.54 -0.04
C HIS A 122 7.40 -19.45 1.00
N GLU A 123 7.74 -19.71 2.27
CA GLU A 123 7.68 -18.68 3.30
C GLU A 123 8.63 -17.53 2.95
N CYS A 124 8.20 -16.31 3.25
CA CYS A 124 9.00 -15.11 3.03
C CYS A 124 10.15 -15.08 4.05
N VAL A 125 11.26 -15.74 3.73
CA VAL A 125 12.51 -15.64 4.47
C VAL A 125 12.89 -14.17 4.57
N GLN A 126 13.06 -13.67 5.78
CA GLN A 126 13.51 -12.31 6.01
C GLN A 126 15.00 -12.25 5.67
N GLU A 127 15.38 -11.41 4.71
CA GLU A 127 16.78 -11.18 4.36
C GLU A 127 17.46 -10.41 5.50
N GLU A 128 18.03 -11.13 6.46
CA GLU A 128 18.98 -10.55 7.41
C GLU A 128 20.23 -10.12 6.64
N LYS A 129 20.31 -8.81 6.34
CA LYS A 129 21.42 -8.18 5.62
C LYS A 129 22.72 -8.25 6.43
N SER A 130 23.47 -9.34 6.29
CA SER A 130 24.84 -9.45 6.76
C SER A 130 25.76 -8.53 5.96
N GLU A 131 26.32 -7.51 6.62
CA GLU A 131 27.32 -6.63 6.03
C GLU A 131 28.71 -7.27 6.14
N GLU A 132 29.19 -7.92 5.07
CA GLU A 132 30.58 -8.37 4.99
C GLU A 132 31.50 -7.18 4.72
N VAL A 133 32.58 -7.08 5.51
CA VAL A 133 33.55 -5.98 5.48
C VAL A 133 34.86 -6.49 4.92
N ASP A 134 35.05 -6.35 3.62
CA ASP A 134 36.33 -6.61 2.98
C ASP A 134 37.34 -5.50 3.33
N LYS A 135 38.35 -5.90 4.09
CA LYS A 135 39.71 -5.34 4.06
C LYS A 135 40.53 -6.35 3.22
N GLU A 136 41.64 -6.02 2.58
CA GLU A 136 42.81 -5.26 3.05
C GLU A 136 43.67 -4.76 1.87
N HIS A 137 44.45 -3.70 2.11
CA HIS A 137 45.85 -3.44 1.68
C HIS A 137 46.32 -3.51 0.19
N VAL A 138 47.27 -2.67 -0.28
CA VAL A 138 47.88 -1.43 0.28
C VAL A 138 47.46 -0.21 -0.59
N GLU A 139 48.24 0.58 -1.34
CA GLU A 139 49.69 0.79 -1.55
C GLU A 139 49.96 2.27 -1.96
N GLU A 140 51.22 2.70 -2.11
CA GLU A 140 51.63 4.11 -2.11
C GLU A 140 52.22 4.61 -3.45
N GLU A 141 52.06 5.91 -3.75
CA GLU A 141 53.11 6.70 -4.43
C GLU A 141 53.05 8.17 -3.95
N PHE A 142 54.22 8.84 -3.86
CA PHE A 142 54.39 10.17 -3.27
C PHE A 142 54.28 11.32 -4.29
N GLY A 143 53.89 12.52 -3.83
CA GLY A 143 53.75 13.74 -4.65
C GLY A 143 52.79 14.74 -3.98
N ASP A 144 53.13 15.41 -2.88
CA ASP A 144 54.25 16.34 -2.63
C ASP A 144 53.95 17.78 -3.08
N GLU A 145 54.03 18.71 -2.11
CA GLU A 145 53.79 20.16 -2.13
C GLU A 145 52.45 20.70 -2.74
N GLY A 146 51.82 21.73 -2.17
CA GLY A 146 52.19 22.55 -1.01
C GLY A 146 50.98 23.25 -0.38
N TRP A 147 51.18 23.73 0.85
CA TRP A 147 50.22 24.58 1.57
C TRP A 147 50.59 26.03 1.27
N ASP A 148 49.62 26.88 0.91
CA ASP A 148 49.82 28.32 0.84
C ASP A 148 48.60 29.01 1.46
N ASP A 149 48.82 29.75 2.53
CA ASP A 149 47.78 30.47 3.27
C ASP A 149 47.27 31.66 2.46
N ASN A 150 45.99 32.00 2.57
CA ASN A 150 45.55 33.40 2.48
C ASN A 150 44.31 33.63 3.35
N ASP A 151 44.67 33.98 4.59
CA ASP A 151 43.92 34.57 5.69
C ASP A 151 43.06 35.81 5.29
N TYR A 152 42.16 36.24 6.20
CA TYR A 152 41.26 37.42 6.11
C TYR A 152 40.06 37.35 5.12
N ASP A 153 38.87 37.91 5.42
CA ASP A 153 38.45 38.80 6.51
C ASP A 153 37.07 38.43 7.10
N ASP A 154 36.84 38.77 8.38
CA ASP A 154 35.53 38.70 9.06
C ASP A 154 34.74 40.00 8.88
N VAL A 155 33.47 39.90 8.46
CA VAL A 155 32.51 41.02 8.40
C VAL A 155 31.11 40.64 8.88
N ASN A 156 30.99 40.24 10.15
CA ASN A 156 29.72 40.34 10.87
C ASN A 156 29.25 41.80 11.01
N TRP A 157 28.02 42.11 10.57
CA TRP A 157 27.26 43.27 11.07
C TRP A 157 25.76 42.97 11.25
N ASN A 158 25.29 43.17 12.48
CA ASN A 158 23.90 43.00 12.93
C ASN A 158 22.96 44.15 12.51
N ASP A 159 21.65 43.85 12.53
CA ASP A 159 20.51 44.72 12.87
C ASP A 159 20.40 46.15 12.31
N LYS A 160 19.42 46.36 11.42
CA LYS A 160 18.18 47.15 11.67
C LYS A 160 17.23 47.03 10.46
N ALA A 161 15.94 46.73 10.61
CA ALA A 161 14.84 47.35 11.37
C ALA A 161 14.07 48.39 10.53
#